data_AF-A0A837IFN1-F1
#
_entry.id   AF-A0A837IFN1-F1
#
_cell.length_a   1.000
_cell.length_b   1.000
_cell.length_c   1.000
_cell.angle_alpha   90.00
_cell.angle_beta   90.00
_cell.angle_gamma   90.00
#
_symmetry.space_group_name_H-M   'P 1'
#
loop_
_entity.id
_entity.type
_entity.pdbx_description
1 polymer ?
#
loop_
_entity_poly.entity_id
_entity_poly.type
_entity_poly.pdbx_seq_one_letter_code
_entity_poly.pdbx_strand_id
1 'polypeptide(L)'
;MESYLSTLSVKQNELAALKAGGFSTTVGDVPASVEPCSGKPGAGNFCDPGFRPAFAAFSYGAPHRKGMSQYGAYGRAKSGQNVETILHAYYGGIEIKKDYSTDINITVQGYGPVNIETYVKRIYEMPASWTANDSAALKAQAVAARSYALAYTNNGANSICATESCQVYKPVNKGGAWDVAVDATKGWVLVSGGKPFSAWYASTAGGYTFGYSAQGYTTPNLWDTPGGQGGWPNNAYEIAGGSPWFYKGWYKDRSGASCGRSNPWLTSTEMADILNAWRVLYDGAGGDVSRIVPVSCWGGNPYSTSELAAIGGFTNVTSVNTAVYGSNGSTLNITFQTNNGSKTIPGDQLKKAFNLRAPGYVGVKSSLFNIEKL
;
A
#
# COMPACT_ATOMS: atom_id res chain seq x y z
N MET A 1 11.54 18.71 29.80
CA MET A 1 10.29 17.93 29.87
C MET A 1 10.42 16.85 28.81
N GLU A 2 11.13 15.79 29.18
CA GLU A 2 11.69 14.77 28.30
C GLU A 2 10.66 13.69 27.95
N SER A 3 10.98 12.95 26.88
CA SER A 3 10.16 12.02 26.12
C SER A 3 9.36 10.99 26.93
N TYR A 4 8.03 11.12 26.92
CA TYR A 4 7.11 10.00 27.12
C TYR A 4 6.64 9.47 25.76
N LEU A 5 7.58 9.07 24.91
CA LEU A 5 7.25 8.16 23.81
C LEU A 5 7.39 6.75 24.38
N SER A 6 6.35 6.30 25.08
CA SER A 6 6.26 4.93 25.58
C SER A 6 6.54 3.96 24.43
N THR A 7 7.54 3.11 24.60
CA THR A 7 7.69 1.91 23.77
C THR A 7 6.36 1.17 23.80
N LEU A 8 5.74 0.99 22.63
CA LEU A 8 4.54 0.20 22.50
C LEU A 8 4.82 -1.20 23.06
N SER A 9 3.85 -1.76 23.78
CA SER A 9 3.94 -3.16 24.21
C SER A 9 4.09 -4.07 22.98
N VAL A 10 4.64 -5.28 23.17
CA VAL A 10 4.76 -6.29 22.11
C VAL A 10 3.44 -6.45 21.36
N LYS A 11 2.34 -6.54 22.09
CA LYS A 11 0.99 -6.65 21.56
C LYS A 11 0.56 -5.47 20.69
N GLN A 12 0.90 -4.25 21.09
CA GLN A 12 0.59 -3.05 20.30
C GLN A 12 1.45 -3.00 19.03
N ASN A 13 2.70 -3.48 19.08
CA ASN A 13 3.54 -3.62 17.89
C ASN A 13 2.99 -4.68 16.93
N GLU A 14 2.56 -5.84 17.43
CA GLU A 14 1.91 -6.90 16.65
C GLU A 14 0.64 -6.39 15.97
N LEU A 15 -0.23 -5.71 16.73
CA LEU A 15 -1.46 -5.13 16.22
C LEU A 15 -1.20 -4.07 15.15
N ALA A 16 -0.25 -3.16 15.41
CA ALA A 16 0.14 -2.15 14.44
C ALA A 16 0.70 -2.79 13.17
N ALA A 17 1.53 -3.82 13.29
CA ALA A 17 2.07 -4.57 12.15
C ALA A 17 0.98 -5.31 11.37
N LEU A 18 0.01 -5.93 12.03
CA LEU A 18 -1.10 -6.64 11.35
C LEU A 18 -2.02 -5.65 10.63
N LYS A 19 -2.37 -4.55 11.28
CA LYS A 19 -3.27 -3.54 10.72
C LYS A 19 -2.59 -2.60 9.73
N ALA A 20 -1.28 -2.40 9.77
CA ALA A 20 -0.54 -1.61 8.78
C ALA A 20 0.16 -2.44 7.69
N GLY A 21 0.62 -3.66 7.99
CA GLY A 21 1.67 -4.36 7.23
C GLY A 21 1.30 -5.69 6.57
N GLY A 22 0.04 -6.14 6.63
CA GLY A 22 -0.35 -7.47 6.13
C GLY A 22 -0.53 -7.64 4.62
N PHE A 23 -0.21 -6.66 3.77
CA PHE A 23 -0.49 -6.75 2.34
C PHE A 23 0.80 -6.91 1.54
N SER A 24 1.11 -8.13 1.12
CA SER A 24 1.85 -8.36 -0.12
C SER A 24 0.84 -9.02 -1.03
N THR A 25 0.47 -8.36 -2.11
CA THR A 25 -0.33 -8.99 -3.15
C THR A 25 0.29 -8.65 -4.48
N THR A 26 0.52 -9.68 -5.27
CA THR A 26 0.68 -9.50 -6.71
C THR A 26 -0.62 -9.05 -7.34
N VAL A 27 -0.55 -8.36 -8.48
CA VAL A 27 -1.77 -8.11 -9.27
C VAL A 27 -2.29 -9.43 -9.84
N GLY A 28 -1.40 -10.26 -10.41
CA GLY A 28 -1.64 -11.65 -10.79
C GLY A 28 -2.84 -11.92 -11.71
N ASP A 29 -3.08 -13.17 -12.07
CA ASP A 29 -4.34 -13.59 -12.70
C ASP A 29 -5.46 -13.78 -11.64
N VAL A 30 -5.27 -13.17 -10.45
CA VAL A 30 -6.28 -13.14 -9.41
C VAL A 30 -7.43 -12.29 -9.97
N PRO A 31 -8.68 -12.77 -9.93
CA PRO A 31 -9.82 -11.93 -10.31
C PRO A 31 -9.70 -10.61 -9.54
N ALA A 32 -9.92 -9.50 -10.23
CA ALA A 32 -10.07 -8.18 -9.60
C ALA A 32 -11.36 -8.12 -8.76
N SER A 33 -11.66 -9.18 -7.99
CA SER A 33 -12.82 -9.25 -7.11
C SER A 33 -12.58 -8.24 -6.01
N VAL A 34 -13.13 -7.05 -6.24
CA VAL A 34 -13.17 -5.98 -5.26
C VAL A 34 -13.79 -6.57 -3.99
N GLU A 35 -13.08 -6.46 -2.88
CA GLU A 35 -13.55 -7.04 -1.63
C GLU A 35 -14.92 -6.45 -1.29
N PRO A 36 -15.95 -7.28 -1.03
CA PRO A 36 -17.27 -6.78 -0.68
C PRO A 36 -17.20 -5.85 0.54
N CYS A 37 -18.00 -4.79 0.48
CA CYS A 37 -18.14 -3.81 1.55
C CYS A 37 -16.86 -3.03 1.88
N SER A 38 -15.86 -3.01 0.98
CA SER A 38 -14.61 -2.27 1.17
C SER A 38 -14.53 -0.97 0.37
N GLY A 39 -15.56 -0.70 -0.45
CA GLY A 39 -15.63 0.48 -1.32
C GLY A 39 -16.25 1.69 -0.63
N LYS A 40 -15.85 2.89 -1.07
CA LYS A 40 -16.46 4.14 -0.62
C LYS A 40 -17.91 4.26 -1.13
N PRO A 41 -18.74 5.17 -0.58
CA PRO A 41 -20.08 5.40 -1.10
C PRO A 41 -20.08 5.67 -2.62
N GLY A 42 -20.99 4.98 -3.32
CA GLY A 42 -21.10 4.99 -4.78
C GLY A 42 -20.16 4.03 -5.54
N ALA A 43 -19.26 3.32 -4.86
CA ALA A 43 -18.47 2.25 -5.49
C ALA A 43 -19.31 0.97 -5.66
N GLY A 44 -19.02 0.17 -6.68
CA GLY A 44 -19.78 -1.08 -6.96
C GLY A 44 -19.70 -2.16 -5.88
N ASN A 45 -18.71 -2.06 -4.97
CA ASN A 45 -18.54 -2.93 -3.81
C ASN A 45 -18.81 -2.21 -2.47
N PHE A 46 -19.53 -1.09 -2.51
CA PHE A 46 -20.03 -0.43 -1.32
C PHE A 46 -21.16 -1.25 -0.67
N CYS A 47 -21.16 -1.32 0.65
CA CYS A 47 -22.29 -1.84 1.43
C CYS A 47 -22.69 -0.77 2.46
N ASP A 48 -23.97 -0.44 2.50
CA ASP A 48 -24.50 0.44 3.53
C ASP A 48 -24.46 -0.29 4.88
N PRO A 49 -23.82 0.31 5.92
CA PRO A 49 -23.75 -0.32 7.24
C PRO A 49 -25.08 -0.31 8.01
N GLY A 50 -26.12 0.40 7.55
CA GLY A 50 -27.45 0.41 8.16
C GLY A 50 -27.61 1.30 9.40
N PHE A 51 -26.58 2.07 9.77
CA PHE A 51 -26.61 3.02 10.88
C PHE A 51 -26.01 4.37 10.49
N ARG A 52 -26.36 5.44 11.20
CA ARG A 52 -25.85 6.81 10.98
C ARG A 52 -25.67 7.58 12.30
N PRO A 53 -24.72 8.54 12.37
CA PRO A 53 -23.65 8.74 11.38
C PRO A 53 -22.72 7.52 11.37
N ALA A 54 -22.14 7.21 10.21
CA ALA A 54 -21.18 6.12 10.08
C ALA A 54 -19.87 6.66 9.52
N PHE A 55 -18.75 6.21 10.08
CA PHE A 55 -17.41 6.69 9.74
C PHE A 55 -16.52 5.53 9.29
N ALA A 56 -15.73 5.69 8.23
CA ALA A 56 -14.79 4.65 7.82
C ALA A 56 -13.47 5.26 7.38
N ALA A 57 -12.37 4.63 7.79
CA ALA A 57 -11.06 5.02 7.31
C ALA A 57 -10.74 4.31 5.98
N PHE A 58 -10.40 5.10 4.96
CA PHE A 58 -10.02 4.62 3.65
C PHE A 58 -8.56 4.97 3.38
N SER A 59 -7.76 3.95 3.07
CA SER A 59 -6.36 4.14 2.70
C SER A 59 -6.21 4.29 1.19
N TYR A 60 -5.32 5.19 0.77
CA TYR A 60 -4.87 5.26 -0.60
C TYR A 60 -3.66 4.34 -0.81
N GLY A 61 -3.87 3.28 -1.60
CA GLY A 61 -2.84 2.29 -1.92
C GLY A 61 -2.36 1.43 -0.76
N ALA A 62 -1.75 0.29 -1.13
CA ALA A 62 -1.00 -0.62 -0.28
C ALA A 62 -0.14 -1.50 -1.22
N PRO A 63 1.13 -1.83 -0.89
CA PRO A 63 1.75 -1.72 0.43
C PRO A 63 2.87 -0.69 0.55
N HIS A 64 4.10 -0.98 0.11
CA HIS A 64 5.29 -0.21 0.46
C HIS A 64 5.46 1.11 -0.31
N ARG A 65 4.70 1.30 -1.41
CA ARG A 65 4.66 2.54 -2.20
C ARG A 65 6.06 3.01 -2.65
N LYS A 66 6.93 2.07 -3.03
CA LYS A 66 8.29 2.35 -3.51
C LYS A 66 8.49 1.69 -4.86
N GLY A 67 9.16 2.40 -5.76
CA GLY A 67 9.35 1.96 -7.14
C GLY A 67 8.03 1.95 -7.92
N MET A 68 7.94 1.09 -8.93
CA MET A 68 6.85 1.13 -9.90
C MET A 68 5.53 0.62 -9.32
N SER A 69 4.46 1.41 -9.44
CA SER A 69 3.09 0.92 -9.28
C SER A 69 2.68 0.15 -10.53
N GLN A 70 2.21 -1.09 -10.39
CA GLN A 70 1.78 -1.91 -11.51
C GLN A 70 0.51 -1.36 -12.17
N TYR A 71 -0.50 -1.02 -11.36
CA TYR A 71 -1.70 -0.34 -11.87
C TYR A 71 -1.38 1.06 -12.39
N GLY A 72 -0.43 1.76 -11.78
CA GLY A 72 0.00 3.07 -12.23
C GLY A 72 0.68 2.99 -13.61
N ALA A 73 1.59 2.03 -13.79
CA ALA A 73 2.24 1.75 -15.07
C ALA A 73 1.21 1.39 -16.15
N TYR A 74 0.19 0.60 -15.82
CA TYR A 74 -0.89 0.30 -16.76
C TYR A 74 -1.75 1.52 -17.08
N GLY A 75 -2.06 2.36 -16.09
CA GLY A 75 -2.71 3.64 -16.30
C GLY A 75 -1.92 4.57 -17.22
N ARG A 76 -0.60 4.68 -17.01
CA ARG A 76 0.32 5.43 -17.87
C ARG A 76 0.35 4.89 -19.29
N ALA A 77 0.39 3.57 -19.45
CA ALA A 77 0.30 2.92 -20.76
C ALA A 77 -1.04 3.23 -21.45
N LYS A 78 -2.17 3.17 -20.74
CA LYS A 78 -3.48 3.61 -21.27
C LYS A 78 -3.50 5.08 -21.67
N SER A 79 -2.70 5.92 -21.02
CA SER A 79 -2.48 7.32 -21.39
C SER A 79 -1.44 7.52 -22.49
N GLY A 80 -1.01 6.46 -23.18
CA GLY A 80 -0.11 6.52 -24.35
C GLY A 80 1.38 6.59 -24.03
N GLN A 81 1.79 6.43 -22.76
CA GLN A 81 3.22 6.43 -22.41
C GLN A 81 3.90 5.12 -22.81
N ASN A 82 5.05 5.23 -23.46
CA ASN A 82 5.89 4.07 -23.84
C ASN A 82 6.67 3.51 -22.63
N VAL A 83 7.37 2.40 -22.85
CA VAL A 83 8.10 1.68 -21.80
C VAL A 83 9.17 2.54 -21.12
N GLU A 84 9.97 3.30 -21.87
CA GLU A 84 11.01 4.16 -21.28
C GLU A 84 10.41 5.29 -20.44
N THR A 85 9.33 5.93 -20.91
CA THR A 85 8.64 6.99 -20.17
C THR A 85 8.08 6.46 -18.85
N ILE A 86 7.49 5.27 -18.86
CA ILE A 86 6.98 4.62 -17.65
C ILE A 86 8.13 4.32 -16.68
N LEU A 87 9.22 3.70 -17.16
CA LEU A 87 10.39 3.39 -16.33
C LEU A 87 11.00 4.65 -15.71
N HIS A 88 11.20 5.71 -16.50
CA HIS A 88 11.77 6.96 -16.02
C HIS A 88 10.85 7.74 -15.09
N ALA A 89 9.54 7.57 -15.17
CA ALA A 89 8.62 8.14 -14.20
C ALA A 89 8.90 7.58 -12.78
N TYR A 90 9.02 6.25 -12.64
CA TYR A 90 9.17 5.61 -11.33
C TYR A 90 10.61 5.52 -10.83
N TYR A 91 11.58 5.39 -11.75
CA TYR A 91 12.99 5.18 -11.42
C TYR A 91 13.86 6.38 -11.76
N GLY A 92 13.27 7.52 -12.15
CA GLY A 92 14.01 8.73 -12.52
C GLY A 92 14.82 8.55 -13.80
N GLY A 93 15.79 9.44 -14.03
CA GLY A 93 16.70 9.38 -15.19
C GLY A 93 17.76 8.27 -15.11
N ILE A 94 17.43 7.13 -14.52
CA ILE A 94 18.33 5.97 -14.43
C ILE A 94 18.66 5.44 -15.83
N GLU A 95 19.87 4.87 -15.98
CA GLU A 95 20.29 4.25 -17.24
C GLU A 95 19.44 3.01 -17.53
N ILE A 96 18.89 2.92 -18.74
CA ILE A 96 18.25 1.72 -19.27
C ILE A 96 19.25 1.07 -20.24
N LYS A 97 20.06 0.14 -19.73
CA LYS A 97 21.03 -0.61 -20.55
C LYS A 97 20.29 -1.69 -21.33
N LYS A 98 20.32 -1.62 -22.66
CA LYS A 98 19.53 -2.50 -23.56
C LYS A 98 20.27 -3.75 -24.05
N ASP A 99 21.55 -3.84 -23.75
CA ASP A 99 22.50 -4.87 -24.18
C ASP A 99 23.13 -5.59 -22.97
N TYR A 100 22.40 -5.69 -21.84
CA TYR A 100 22.89 -6.44 -20.68
C TYR A 100 23.00 -7.93 -21.01
N SER A 101 24.02 -8.61 -20.46
CA SER A 101 24.22 -10.04 -20.71
C SER A 101 22.99 -10.86 -20.34
N THR A 102 22.53 -11.68 -21.27
CA THR A 102 21.41 -12.63 -21.05
C THR A 102 21.87 -14.01 -20.67
N ASP A 103 23.19 -14.26 -20.68
CA ASP A 103 23.80 -15.55 -20.39
C ASP A 103 24.15 -15.65 -18.90
N ILE A 104 23.18 -15.27 -18.06
CA ILE A 104 23.30 -15.28 -16.61
C ILE A 104 22.29 -16.28 -16.06
N ASN A 105 22.76 -17.22 -15.25
CA ASN A 105 21.90 -18.10 -14.48
C ASN A 105 21.74 -17.54 -13.06
N ILE A 106 20.51 -17.48 -12.58
CA ILE A 106 20.20 -17.20 -11.17
C ILE A 106 19.69 -18.47 -10.49
N THR A 107 19.87 -18.58 -9.18
CA THR A 107 19.31 -19.70 -8.42
C THR A 107 17.97 -19.31 -7.81
N VAL A 108 16.91 -20.04 -8.13
CA VAL A 108 15.58 -19.84 -7.50
C VAL A 108 15.41 -20.87 -6.39
N GLN A 109 15.13 -20.40 -5.18
CA GLN A 109 14.93 -21.28 -4.02
C GLN A 109 13.79 -22.27 -4.29
N GLY A 110 14.07 -23.57 -4.12
CA GLY A 110 13.12 -24.64 -4.39
C GLY A 110 13.03 -25.10 -5.85
N TYR A 111 13.68 -24.41 -6.80
CA TYR A 111 13.63 -24.75 -8.23
C TYR A 111 15.01 -24.93 -8.87
N GLY A 112 16.08 -24.41 -8.25
CA GLY A 112 17.45 -24.53 -8.75
C GLY A 112 17.84 -23.44 -9.75
N PRO A 113 18.93 -23.63 -10.51
CA PRO A 113 19.43 -22.64 -11.46
C PRO A 113 18.52 -22.48 -12.67
N VAL A 114 18.32 -21.25 -13.11
CA VAL A 114 17.52 -20.88 -14.29
C VAL A 114 18.14 -19.68 -14.99
N ASN A 115 18.13 -19.69 -16.32
CA ASN A 115 18.56 -18.54 -17.12
C ASN A 115 17.67 -17.32 -16.83
N ILE A 116 18.26 -16.13 -16.73
CA ILE A 116 17.55 -14.89 -16.36
C ILE A 116 16.36 -14.58 -17.27
N GLU A 117 16.45 -14.80 -18.58
CA GLU A 117 15.32 -14.55 -19.48
C GLU A 117 14.19 -15.57 -19.28
N THR A 118 14.56 -16.83 -19.03
CA THR A 118 13.59 -17.87 -18.66
C THR A 118 12.92 -17.56 -17.32
N TYR A 119 13.68 -17.02 -16.36
CA TYR A 119 13.13 -16.58 -15.08
C TYR A 119 12.11 -15.46 -15.27
N VAL A 120 12.41 -14.44 -16.08
CA VAL A 120 11.49 -13.31 -16.31
C VAL A 120 10.21 -13.76 -17.03
N LYS A 121 10.28 -14.72 -17.98
CA LYS A 121 9.09 -15.35 -18.58
C LYS A 121 8.19 -16.10 -17.59
N ARG A 122 8.72 -16.41 -16.41
CA ARG A 122 8.06 -17.17 -15.34
C ARG A 122 7.56 -16.29 -14.19
N ILE A 123 7.57 -14.97 -14.36
CA ILE A 123 6.97 -14.02 -13.43
C ILE A 123 5.47 -13.86 -13.70
N TYR A 124 4.64 -14.00 -12.67
CA TYR A 124 3.17 -13.97 -12.76
C TYR A 124 2.55 -12.73 -12.13
N GLU A 125 3.32 -11.65 -12.00
CA GLU A 125 2.98 -10.46 -11.23
C GLU A 125 1.88 -9.57 -11.84
N MET A 126 1.80 -9.47 -13.18
CA MET A 126 0.80 -8.66 -13.89
C MET A 126 -0.04 -9.49 -14.85
N PRO A 127 -1.35 -9.19 -15.02
CA PRO A 127 -2.21 -9.86 -16.00
C PRO A 127 -1.66 -9.74 -17.42
N ALA A 128 -1.56 -10.85 -18.16
CA ALA A 128 -1.09 -10.82 -19.54
C ALA A 128 -2.05 -10.06 -20.49
N SER A 129 -3.29 -9.79 -20.06
CA SER A 129 -4.27 -9.00 -20.81
C SER A 129 -4.00 -7.49 -20.81
N TRP A 130 -3.02 -7.01 -20.06
CA TRP A 130 -2.69 -5.58 -19.95
C TRP A 130 -1.83 -5.09 -21.14
N THR A 131 -2.40 -5.15 -22.34
CA THR A 131 -1.71 -4.92 -23.62
C THR A 131 -1.78 -3.49 -24.15
N ALA A 132 -2.28 -2.53 -23.34
CA ALA A 132 -2.42 -1.13 -23.74
C ALA A 132 -1.07 -0.53 -24.19
N ASN A 133 -1.13 0.29 -25.25
CA ASN A 133 0.03 0.97 -25.85
C ASN A 133 1.21 0.03 -26.09
N ASP A 134 1.02 -0.98 -26.95
CA ASP A 134 2.05 -1.97 -27.29
C ASP A 134 2.63 -2.67 -26.04
N SER A 135 1.74 -3.05 -25.12
CA SER A 135 2.08 -3.71 -23.86
C SER A 135 3.13 -2.97 -23.03
N ALA A 136 3.18 -1.62 -23.10
CA ALA A 136 4.21 -0.81 -22.47
C ALA A 136 4.36 -1.09 -20.96
N ALA A 137 3.24 -1.35 -20.26
CA ALA A 137 3.27 -1.71 -18.85
C ALA A 137 3.89 -3.10 -18.58
N LEU A 138 3.59 -4.09 -19.43
CA LEU A 138 4.21 -5.43 -19.33
C LEU A 138 5.71 -5.37 -19.64
N LYS A 139 6.10 -4.59 -20.65
CA LYS A 139 7.51 -4.34 -21.00
C LYS A 139 8.24 -3.65 -19.83
N ALA A 140 7.65 -2.62 -19.21
CA ALA A 140 8.24 -1.96 -18.05
C ALA A 140 8.39 -2.92 -16.86
N GLN A 141 7.39 -3.77 -16.60
CA GLN A 141 7.45 -4.80 -15.58
C GLN A 141 8.52 -5.85 -15.85
N ALA A 142 8.69 -6.29 -17.10
CA ALA A 142 9.75 -7.24 -17.47
C ALA A 142 11.14 -6.64 -17.17
N VAL A 143 11.37 -5.38 -17.53
CA VAL A 143 12.64 -4.67 -17.25
C VAL A 143 12.87 -4.51 -15.75
N ALA A 144 11.87 -4.05 -14.99
CA ALA A 144 11.97 -3.92 -13.54
C ALA A 144 12.23 -5.28 -12.87
N ALA A 145 11.51 -6.33 -13.28
CA ALA A 145 11.67 -7.67 -12.75
C ALA A 145 13.06 -8.26 -13.02
N ARG A 146 13.59 -8.09 -14.23
CA ARG A 146 14.95 -8.51 -14.61
C ARG A 146 16.00 -7.79 -13.77
N SER A 147 15.86 -6.47 -13.64
CA SER A 147 16.80 -5.62 -12.89
C SER A 147 16.84 -5.99 -11.41
N TYR A 148 15.67 -6.18 -10.80
CA TYR A 148 15.55 -6.60 -9.42
C TYR A 148 16.20 -7.97 -9.18
N ALA A 149 15.91 -8.97 -10.02
CA ALA A 149 16.48 -10.31 -9.87
C ALA A 149 18.01 -10.31 -9.98
N LEU A 150 18.56 -9.58 -10.96
CA LEU A 150 20.01 -9.44 -11.12
C LEU A 150 20.65 -8.71 -9.94
N ALA A 151 20.05 -7.63 -9.44
CA ALA A 151 20.56 -6.89 -8.29
C ALA A 151 20.50 -7.73 -7.00
N TYR A 152 19.38 -8.42 -6.77
CA TYR A 152 19.14 -9.25 -5.58
C TYR A 152 20.11 -10.43 -5.51
N THR A 153 20.33 -11.08 -6.65
CA THR A 153 21.21 -12.25 -6.74
C THR A 153 22.68 -11.90 -6.87
N ASN A 154 23.03 -10.61 -6.86
CA ASN A 154 24.39 -10.13 -7.19
C ASN A 154 24.89 -10.77 -8.49
N ASN A 155 24.13 -10.61 -9.57
CA ASN A 155 24.37 -11.22 -10.88
C ASN A 155 24.50 -12.76 -10.84
N GLY A 156 23.58 -13.42 -10.15
CA GLY A 156 23.50 -14.89 -10.08
C GLY A 156 24.38 -15.56 -9.03
N ALA A 157 25.20 -14.80 -8.29
CA ALA A 157 26.02 -15.34 -7.20
C ALA A 157 25.19 -15.85 -6.01
N ASN A 158 23.97 -15.35 -5.81
CA ASN A 158 23.07 -15.70 -4.72
C ASN A 158 21.73 -16.26 -5.23
N SER A 159 20.93 -16.82 -4.31
CA SER A 159 19.58 -17.30 -4.60
C SER A 159 18.51 -16.23 -4.39
N ILE A 160 17.39 -16.32 -5.12
CA ILE A 160 16.17 -15.51 -4.94
C ILE A 160 14.99 -16.38 -4.50
N CYS A 161 14.10 -15.85 -3.65
CA CYS A 161 12.90 -16.54 -3.22
C CYS A 161 11.80 -16.53 -4.31
N ALA A 162 10.94 -17.56 -4.35
CA ALA A 162 9.90 -17.70 -5.38
C ALA A 162 8.52 -17.11 -4.98
N THR A 163 8.47 -16.37 -3.86
CA THR A 163 7.22 -15.84 -3.29
C THR A 163 7.11 -14.34 -3.48
N GLU A 164 5.96 -13.75 -3.14
CA GLU A 164 5.70 -12.29 -3.17
C GLU A 164 6.67 -11.47 -2.29
N SER A 165 7.47 -12.12 -1.43
CA SER A 165 8.56 -11.45 -0.71
C SER A 165 9.72 -11.04 -1.62
N CYS A 166 9.84 -11.70 -2.78
CA CYS A 166 10.75 -11.33 -3.86
C CYS A 166 9.93 -11.04 -5.11
N GLN A 167 9.51 -12.08 -5.84
CA GLN A 167 8.69 -12.01 -7.05
C GLN A 167 7.93 -13.33 -7.20
N VAL A 168 6.67 -13.28 -7.64
CA VAL A 168 5.90 -14.52 -7.86
C VAL A 168 6.37 -15.24 -9.11
N TYR A 169 7.12 -16.31 -8.85
CA TYR A 169 7.69 -17.22 -9.84
C TYR A 169 6.87 -18.52 -9.92
N LYS A 170 6.67 -19.03 -11.13
CA LYS A 170 6.12 -20.38 -11.37
C LYS A 170 7.04 -21.20 -12.27
N PRO A 171 7.03 -22.54 -12.20
CA PRO A 171 7.94 -23.37 -13.01
C PRO A 171 7.64 -23.39 -14.52
N VAL A 172 6.58 -22.71 -14.98
CA VAL A 172 6.13 -22.70 -16.38
C VAL A 172 6.00 -21.26 -16.87
N ASN A 173 6.41 -21.01 -18.12
CA ASN A 173 6.26 -19.68 -18.75
C ASN A 173 4.81 -19.23 -18.69
N LYS A 174 4.60 -17.93 -18.44
CA LYS A 174 3.25 -17.35 -18.44
C LYS A 174 2.62 -17.36 -19.83
N GLY A 175 3.42 -17.17 -20.88
CA GLY A 175 2.96 -17.20 -22.27
C GLY A 175 2.19 -15.93 -22.68
N GLY A 176 1.63 -15.96 -23.89
CA GLY A 176 0.84 -14.87 -24.44
C GLY A 176 1.61 -13.56 -24.55
N ALA A 177 0.93 -12.43 -24.29
CA ALA A 177 1.54 -11.10 -24.38
C ALA A 177 2.66 -10.86 -23.36
N TRP A 178 2.72 -11.63 -22.26
CA TRP A 178 3.84 -11.56 -21.32
C TRP A 178 5.14 -12.02 -21.98
N ASP A 179 5.16 -13.21 -22.58
CA ASP A 179 6.37 -13.73 -23.26
C ASP A 179 6.83 -12.78 -24.38
N VAL A 180 5.89 -12.22 -25.15
CA VAL A 180 6.19 -11.21 -26.18
C VAL A 180 6.83 -9.95 -25.59
N ALA A 181 6.34 -9.46 -24.45
CA ALA A 181 6.90 -8.29 -23.78
C ALA A 181 8.30 -8.57 -23.19
N VAL A 182 8.53 -9.78 -22.65
CA VAL A 182 9.84 -10.21 -22.16
C VAL A 182 10.84 -10.28 -23.31
N ASP A 183 10.45 -10.91 -24.43
CA ASP A 183 11.32 -11.03 -25.61
C ASP A 183 11.62 -9.66 -26.24
N ALA A 184 10.64 -8.77 -26.32
CA ALA A 184 10.81 -7.40 -26.83
C ALA A 184 11.73 -6.53 -25.95
N THR A 185 11.94 -6.91 -24.69
CA THR A 185 12.82 -6.20 -23.74
C THR A 185 13.98 -7.08 -23.26
N LYS A 186 14.33 -8.11 -24.04
CA LYS A 186 15.44 -9.01 -23.73
C LYS A 186 16.73 -8.19 -23.54
N GLY A 187 17.46 -8.45 -22.46
CA GLY A 187 18.70 -7.71 -22.13
C GLY A 187 18.51 -6.28 -21.65
N TRP A 188 17.27 -5.78 -21.50
CA TRP A 188 17.02 -4.46 -20.93
C TRP A 188 17.04 -4.52 -19.41
N VAL A 189 17.94 -3.75 -18.80
CA VAL A 189 18.19 -3.69 -17.36
C VAL A 189 18.39 -2.24 -16.92
N LEU A 190 17.79 -1.86 -15.78
CA LEU A 190 18.05 -0.60 -15.12
C LEU A 190 19.40 -0.69 -14.40
N VAL A 191 20.30 0.24 -14.67
CA VAL A 191 21.69 0.21 -14.20
C VAL A 191 22.06 1.51 -13.49
N SER A 192 22.84 1.39 -12.41
CA SER A 192 23.53 2.52 -11.79
C SER A 192 24.97 2.15 -11.49
N GLY A 193 25.91 3.01 -11.90
CA GLY A 193 27.34 2.76 -11.70
C GLY A 193 27.81 1.41 -12.26
N GLY A 194 27.25 0.99 -13.40
CA GLY A 194 27.53 -0.30 -14.04
C GLY A 194 26.91 -1.52 -13.35
N LYS A 195 26.17 -1.36 -12.25
CA LYS A 195 25.51 -2.44 -11.51
C LYS A 195 24.00 -2.45 -11.75
N PRO A 196 23.36 -3.63 -11.88
CA PRO A 196 21.91 -3.73 -11.91
C PRO A 196 21.28 -3.05 -10.69
N PHE A 197 20.24 -2.27 -10.93
CA PHE A 197 19.54 -1.51 -9.91
C PHE A 197 18.41 -2.34 -9.28
N SER A 198 18.25 -2.22 -7.97
CA SER A 198 17.16 -2.84 -7.22
C SER A 198 15.81 -2.16 -7.54
N ALA A 199 15.23 -2.49 -8.68
CA ALA A 199 13.99 -1.92 -9.21
C ALA A 199 12.74 -2.48 -8.51
N TRP A 200 12.38 -1.92 -7.35
CA TRP A 200 11.19 -2.34 -6.60
C TRP A 200 9.92 -2.02 -7.38
N TYR A 201 8.88 -2.81 -7.17
CA TYR A 201 7.55 -2.56 -7.71
C TYR A 201 6.50 -3.16 -6.77
N ALA A 202 5.27 -2.64 -6.85
CA ALA A 202 4.14 -3.10 -6.05
C ALA A 202 2.84 -2.94 -6.84
N SER A 203 1.79 -3.63 -6.38
CA SER A 203 0.46 -3.54 -6.99
C SER A 203 -0.05 -2.10 -7.05
N THR A 204 -0.21 -1.42 -5.90
CA THR A 204 -0.84 -0.10 -5.83
C THR A 204 -0.15 0.83 -4.81
N ALA A 205 0.25 2.02 -5.24
CA ALA A 205 0.95 3.04 -4.46
C ALA A 205 0.03 4.13 -3.86
N GLY A 206 -1.23 4.24 -4.29
CA GLY A 206 -2.17 5.25 -3.80
C GLY A 206 -1.95 6.63 -4.43
N GLY A 207 -1.35 6.68 -5.62
CA GLY A 207 -1.06 7.89 -6.37
C GLY A 207 0.20 8.62 -5.90
N TYR A 208 0.96 8.05 -4.96
CA TYR A 208 2.28 8.59 -4.62
C TYR A 208 3.28 7.50 -4.23
N THR A 209 4.48 7.56 -4.81
CA THR A 209 5.59 6.66 -4.53
C THR A 209 6.72 7.40 -3.81
N PHE A 210 7.26 6.78 -2.75
CA PHE A 210 8.44 7.23 -2.04
C PHE A 210 9.70 6.96 -2.84
N GLY A 211 10.57 7.97 -2.91
CA GLY A 211 11.94 7.82 -3.34
C GLY A 211 12.70 6.85 -2.43
N TYR A 212 13.64 6.11 -3.01
CA TYR A 212 14.52 5.23 -2.26
C TYR A 212 15.90 5.20 -2.90
N SER A 213 16.91 4.91 -2.07
CA SER A 213 18.30 4.81 -2.52
C SER A 213 18.74 3.35 -2.58
N ALA A 214 19.33 2.95 -3.70
CA ALA A 214 19.95 1.64 -3.89
C ALA A 214 21.10 1.76 -4.91
N GLN A 215 22.16 0.96 -4.76
CA GLN A 215 23.33 0.98 -5.66
C GLN A 215 23.90 2.40 -5.93
N GLY A 216 23.84 3.31 -4.95
CA GLY A 216 24.33 4.68 -5.09
C GLY A 216 23.42 5.63 -5.89
N TYR A 217 22.22 5.19 -6.27
CA TYR A 217 21.22 5.99 -6.98
C TYR A 217 19.96 6.17 -6.15
N THR A 218 19.34 7.35 -6.23
CA THR A 218 18.09 7.69 -5.53
C THR A 218 16.97 7.95 -6.53
N THR A 219 15.88 7.19 -6.43
CA THR A 219 14.66 7.40 -7.23
C THR A 219 13.88 8.62 -6.74
N PRO A 220 13.07 9.26 -7.60
CA PRO A 220 12.28 10.42 -7.19
C PRO A 220 11.15 10.03 -6.22
N ASN A 221 10.76 10.99 -5.38
CA ASN A 221 9.39 11.01 -4.88
C ASN A 221 8.46 11.41 -6.03
N LEU A 222 7.32 10.75 -6.18
CA LEU A 222 6.45 10.97 -7.32
C LEU A 222 4.99 10.99 -6.88
N TRP A 223 4.29 12.08 -7.19
CA TRP A 223 2.83 12.06 -7.33
C TRP A 223 2.50 11.48 -8.70
N ASP A 224 1.98 10.26 -8.72
CA ASP A 224 1.76 9.44 -9.91
C ASP A 224 0.45 9.81 -10.62
N THR A 225 0.41 11.07 -11.04
CA THR A 225 -0.80 11.75 -11.49
C THR A 225 -0.46 12.79 -12.55
N PRO A 226 -1.28 12.98 -13.61
CA PRO A 226 -1.20 14.16 -14.45
C PRO A 226 -1.32 15.43 -13.59
N GLY A 227 -0.37 16.37 -13.74
CA GLY A 227 -0.33 17.60 -12.93
C GLY A 227 0.20 17.42 -11.50
N GLY A 228 0.81 16.28 -11.18
CA GLY A 228 1.40 16.03 -9.86
C GLY A 228 0.34 16.01 -8.74
N GLN A 229 0.64 16.60 -7.59
CA GLN A 229 -0.28 16.59 -6.45
C GLN A 229 -1.64 17.25 -6.77
N GLY A 230 -1.67 18.27 -7.62
CA GLY A 230 -2.91 18.98 -7.97
C GLY A 230 -3.93 18.14 -8.74
N GLY A 231 -3.49 17.09 -9.43
CA GLY A 231 -4.39 16.13 -10.08
C GLY A 231 -4.82 14.98 -9.16
N TRP A 232 -4.19 14.83 -8.00
CA TRP A 232 -4.50 13.77 -7.05
C TRP A 232 -5.70 14.16 -6.17
N PRO A 233 -6.60 13.22 -5.80
CA PRO A 233 -6.57 11.81 -6.16
C PRO A 233 -7.20 11.49 -7.53
N ASN A 234 -8.04 12.38 -8.06
CA ASN A 234 -9.01 12.05 -9.12
C ASN A 234 -8.41 11.64 -10.47
N ASN A 235 -7.22 12.12 -10.79
CA ASN A 235 -6.56 11.82 -12.07
C ASN A 235 -5.43 10.78 -11.93
N ALA A 236 -5.26 10.16 -10.75
CA ALA A 236 -4.14 9.24 -10.51
C ALA A 236 -4.10 8.12 -11.56
N TYR A 237 -2.92 7.77 -12.07
CA TYR A 237 -2.82 6.77 -13.13
C TYR A 237 -3.38 5.41 -12.68
N GLU A 238 -3.33 5.09 -11.39
CA GLU A 238 -3.92 3.87 -10.84
C GLU A 238 -5.44 3.80 -10.96
N ILE A 239 -6.13 4.95 -11.03
CA ILE A 239 -7.56 5.00 -11.35
C ILE A 239 -7.78 4.60 -12.81
N ALA A 240 -7.00 5.16 -13.74
CA ALA A 240 -7.05 4.78 -15.15
C ALA A 240 -6.65 3.30 -15.37
N GLY A 241 -5.70 2.80 -14.56
CA GLY A 241 -5.32 1.40 -14.49
C GLY A 241 -6.43 0.49 -13.97
N GLY A 242 -7.39 1.03 -13.22
CA GLY A 242 -8.51 0.28 -12.62
C GLY A 242 -8.14 -0.44 -11.33
N SER A 243 -7.27 0.14 -10.49
CA SER A 243 -6.87 -0.49 -9.23
C SER A 243 -8.05 -0.61 -8.26
N PRO A 244 -8.42 -1.83 -7.82
CA PRO A 244 -9.43 -2.03 -6.79
C PRO A 244 -8.93 -1.66 -5.38
N TRP A 245 -7.63 -1.35 -5.25
CA TRP A 245 -6.96 -1.03 -3.99
C TRP A 245 -6.53 0.43 -3.91
N PHE A 246 -6.85 1.25 -4.92
CA PHE A 246 -6.48 2.66 -4.95
C PHE A 246 -7.06 3.42 -3.76
N TYR A 247 -8.33 3.17 -3.42
CA TYR A 247 -9.01 3.78 -2.28
C TYR A 247 -9.94 2.77 -1.63
N LYS A 248 -9.49 2.18 -0.51
CA LYS A 248 -10.14 1.01 0.11
C LYS A 248 -10.26 1.17 1.62
N GLY A 249 -11.42 0.79 2.17
CA GLY A 249 -11.64 0.60 3.59
C GLY A 249 -11.26 -0.82 4.00
N TRP A 250 -10.37 -0.96 4.99
CA TRP A 250 -9.79 -2.26 5.36
C TRP A 250 -10.41 -2.77 6.65
N TYR A 251 -10.92 -4.01 6.64
CA TYR A 251 -11.53 -4.64 7.81
C TYR A 251 -11.22 -6.14 7.97
N LYS A 252 -10.37 -6.69 7.09
CA LYS A 252 -9.91 -8.09 7.12
C LYS A 252 -8.39 -8.15 7.25
N ASP A 253 -7.90 -9.23 7.86
CA ASP A 253 -6.49 -9.60 7.86
C ASP A 253 -6.09 -10.30 6.54
N ARG A 254 -4.86 -10.81 6.47
CA ARG A 254 -4.36 -11.53 5.29
C ARG A 254 -5.05 -12.89 5.08
N SER A 255 -5.54 -13.53 6.15
CA SER A 255 -6.28 -14.79 6.06
C SER A 255 -7.74 -14.61 5.62
N GLY A 256 -8.22 -13.37 5.56
CA GLY A 256 -9.61 -13.02 5.28
C GLY A 256 -10.48 -12.97 6.54
N ALA A 257 -9.91 -13.20 7.72
CA ALA A 257 -10.59 -13.04 8.99
C ALA A 257 -10.92 -11.56 9.22
N SER A 258 -12.15 -11.28 9.61
CA SER A 258 -12.62 -9.92 9.90
C SER A 258 -12.74 -9.62 11.40
N CYS A 259 -12.63 -10.67 12.20
CA CYS A 259 -12.93 -10.70 13.62
C CYS A 259 -14.27 -10.01 13.97
N GLY A 260 -15.35 -10.62 13.49
CA GLY A 260 -16.72 -10.19 13.77
C GLY A 260 -17.19 -8.97 12.98
N ARG A 261 -16.37 -8.43 12.08
CA ARG A 261 -16.72 -7.28 11.24
C ARG A 261 -17.28 -7.74 9.89
N SER A 262 -18.37 -7.13 9.45
CA SER A 262 -18.90 -7.31 8.08
C SER A 262 -18.48 -6.19 7.13
N ASN A 263 -17.99 -5.07 7.67
CA ASN A 263 -17.61 -3.86 6.93
C ASN A 263 -16.65 -2.97 7.77
N PRO A 264 -16.00 -1.95 7.16
CA PRO A 264 -15.07 -1.04 7.85
C PRO A 264 -15.73 0.14 8.57
N TRP A 265 -17.07 0.26 8.56
CA TRP A 265 -17.79 1.41 9.09
C TRP A 265 -17.96 1.36 10.60
N LEU A 266 -17.65 2.46 11.26
CA LEU A 266 -17.69 2.67 12.69
C LEU A 266 -18.90 3.54 13.03
N THR A 267 -19.60 3.16 14.09
CA THR A 267 -20.57 4.03 14.74
C THR A 267 -19.90 5.29 15.27
N SER A 268 -20.72 6.30 15.60
CA SER A 268 -20.21 7.50 16.25
C SER A 268 -19.42 7.22 17.53
N THR A 269 -19.92 6.32 18.37
CA THR A 269 -19.27 5.96 19.64
C THR A 269 -17.96 5.22 19.41
N GLU A 270 -17.90 4.31 18.43
CA GLU A 270 -16.63 3.64 18.06
C GLU A 270 -15.59 4.64 17.53
N MET A 271 -16.00 5.65 16.75
CA MET A 271 -15.07 6.69 16.30
C MET A 271 -14.61 7.57 17.48
N ALA A 272 -15.52 7.98 18.37
CA ALA A 272 -15.18 8.73 19.59
C ALA A 272 -14.18 7.96 20.47
N ASP A 273 -14.36 6.64 20.61
CA ASP A 273 -13.47 5.75 21.35
C ASP A 273 -12.03 5.73 20.78
N ILE A 274 -11.89 5.80 19.45
CA ILE A 274 -10.58 5.97 18.79
C ILE A 274 -9.98 7.36 19.09
N LEU A 275 -10.80 8.42 19.10
CA LEU A 275 -10.32 9.76 19.45
C LEU A 275 -9.89 9.87 20.91
N ASN A 276 -10.56 9.15 21.81
CA ASN A 276 -10.14 9.05 23.21
C ASN A 276 -8.82 8.29 23.35
N ALA A 277 -8.60 7.23 22.56
CA ALA A 277 -7.30 6.56 22.50
C ALA A 277 -6.19 7.52 22.04
N TRP A 278 -6.46 8.36 21.04
CA TRP A 278 -5.52 9.42 20.63
C TRP A 278 -5.21 10.39 21.78
N ARG A 279 -6.22 10.79 22.55
CA ARG A 279 -6.04 11.68 23.71
C ARG A 279 -5.09 11.10 24.76
N VAL A 280 -5.21 9.81 25.06
CA VAL A 280 -4.32 9.10 25.99
C VAL A 280 -2.90 8.96 25.42
N LEU A 281 -2.78 8.65 24.12
CA LEU A 281 -1.49 8.43 23.49
C LEU A 281 -0.69 9.72 23.25
N TYR A 282 -1.34 10.86 23.00
CA TYR A 282 -0.68 12.03 22.41
C TYR A 282 -1.09 13.40 22.97
N ASP A 283 -2.32 13.55 23.48
CA ASP A 283 -2.88 14.87 23.83
C ASP A 283 -3.05 15.05 25.34
N GLY A 284 -2.21 14.35 26.11
CA GLY A 284 -2.02 14.58 27.54
C GLY A 284 -3.22 14.29 28.44
N ALA A 285 -4.19 13.48 27.99
CA ALA A 285 -5.36 13.15 28.82
C ALA A 285 -5.04 12.25 30.03
N GLY A 286 -3.82 11.71 30.10
CA GLY A 286 -3.41 10.75 31.13
C GLY A 286 -3.94 9.34 30.85
N GLY A 287 -3.66 8.42 31.77
CA GLY A 287 -4.03 7.00 31.64
C GLY A 287 -2.89 6.10 31.16
N ASP A 288 -3.05 4.81 31.42
CA ASP A 288 -2.14 3.74 30.98
C ASP A 288 -2.24 3.47 29.47
N VAL A 289 -1.22 3.92 28.73
CA VAL A 289 -1.06 3.73 27.28
C VAL A 289 -1.01 2.26 26.86
N SER A 290 -0.59 1.34 27.74
CA SER A 290 -0.49 -0.09 27.43
C SER A 290 -1.86 -0.75 27.25
N ARG A 291 -2.90 -0.13 27.82
CA ARG A 291 -4.31 -0.56 27.70
C ARG A 291 -4.98 -0.04 26.43
N ILE A 292 -4.27 0.72 25.58
CA ILE A 292 -4.75 1.14 24.26
C ILE A 292 -4.58 0.00 23.26
N VAL A 293 -5.55 -0.91 23.30
CA VAL A 293 -5.76 -2.03 22.38
C VAL A 293 -7.28 -2.18 22.12
N PRO A 294 -7.73 -2.94 21.10
CA PRO A 294 -9.15 -3.11 20.83
C PRO A 294 -9.85 -3.88 21.95
N VAL A 295 -11.12 -3.58 22.19
CA VAL A 295 -11.91 -4.16 23.30
C VAL A 295 -12.14 -5.67 23.14
N SER A 296 -12.34 -6.12 21.90
CA SER A 296 -12.58 -7.52 21.55
C SER A 296 -11.49 -8.04 20.61
N CYS A 297 -11.54 -9.33 20.24
CA CYS A 297 -10.67 -9.98 19.24
C CYS A 297 -9.21 -10.21 19.62
N TRP A 298 -8.64 -9.36 20.48
CA TRP A 298 -7.21 -9.33 20.71
C TRP A 298 -6.82 -9.72 22.15
N GLY A 299 -7.77 -9.76 23.09
CA GLY A 299 -7.56 -10.12 24.51
C GLY A 299 -6.81 -9.06 25.32
N GLY A 300 -6.26 -9.44 26.50
CA GLY A 300 -5.50 -8.54 27.38
C GLY A 300 -6.39 -7.73 28.33
N ASN A 301 -5.92 -6.57 28.78
CA ASN A 301 -6.64 -5.68 29.69
C ASN A 301 -6.95 -4.31 29.05
N PRO A 302 -7.73 -4.25 27.96
CA PRO A 302 -8.10 -2.98 27.33
C PRO A 302 -8.91 -2.11 28.30
N TYR A 303 -8.92 -0.80 28.06
CA TYR A 303 -10.01 0.02 28.59
C TYR A 303 -11.33 -0.40 27.94
N SER A 304 -12.38 -0.47 28.76
CA SER A 304 -13.75 -0.44 28.23
C SER A 304 -14.01 0.90 27.53
N THR A 305 -15.05 0.97 26.70
CA THR A 305 -15.42 2.21 26.00
C THR A 305 -15.79 3.32 26.99
N SER A 306 -16.44 2.99 28.11
CA SER A 306 -16.81 3.96 29.13
C SER A 306 -15.61 4.46 29.94
N GLU A 307 -14.68 3.58 30.30
CA GLU A 307 -13.43 3.96 30.97
C GLU A 307 -12.62 4.94 30.11
N LEU A 308 -12.46 4.61 28.82
CA LEU A 308 -11.67 5.44 27.91
C LEU A 308 -12.36 6.77 27.60
N ALA A 309 -13.69 6.79 27.53
CA ALA A 309 -14.47 8.02 27.39
C ALA A 309 -14.36 8.92 28.64
N ALA A 310 -14.30 8.36 29.85
CA ALA A 310 -14.10 9.13 31.08
C ALA A 310 -12.73 9.83 31.11
N ILE A 311 -11.70 9.24 30.47
CA ILE A 311 -10.37 9.82 30.35
C ILE A 311 -10.30 10.84 29.20
N GLY A 312 -10.74 10.43 27.99
CA GLY A 312 -10.58 11.23 26.78
C GLY A 312 -11.61 12.35 26.59
N GLY A 313 -12.81 12.19 27.16
CA GLY A 313 -13.90 13.17 27.17
C GLY A 313 -14.84 13.14 25.96
N PHE A 314 -14.62 12.25 24.98
CA PHE A 314 -15.48 12.11 23.81
C PHE A 314 -16.45 10.94 23.96
N THR A 315 -17.72 11.17 23.68
CA THR A 315 -18.78 10.14 23.66
C THR A 315 -19.44 10.02 22.29
N ASN A 316 -19.29 11.04 21.43
CA ASN A 316 -19.92 11.12 20.12
C ASN A 316 -19.09 12.00 19.16
N VAL A 317 -18.95 11.55 17.92
CA VAL A 317 -18.43 12.29 16.77
C VAL A 317 -19.58 12.56 15.79
N THR A 318 -19.82 13.83 15.49
CA THR A 318 -20.96 14.26 14.66
C THR A 318 -20.58 14.47 13.20
N SER A 319 -19.35 14.92 12.92
CA SER A 319 -18.85 15.07 11.56
C SER A 319 -17.32 15.01 11.50
N VAL A 320 -16.81 14.90 10.27
CA VAL A 320 -15.39 14.94 9.94
C VAL A 320 -15.22 15.78 8.68
N ASN A 321 -14.18 16.62 8.67
CA ASN A 321 -13.79 17.37 7.49
C ASN A 321 -12.89 16.52 6.59
N THR A 322 -12.84 16.87 5.31
CA THR A 322 -11.88 16.28 4.37
C THR A 322 -10.46 16.41 4.90
N ALA A 323 -9.70 15.32 4.81
CA ALA A 323 -8.30 15.29 5.19
C ALA A 323 -7.46 16.33 4.43
N VAL A 324 -6.48 16.92 5.13
CA VAL A 324 -5.45 17.78 4.54
C VAL A 324 -4.25 16.92 4.18
N TYR A 325 -3.76 17.01 2.94
CA TYR A 325 -2.66 16.18 2.44
C TYR A 325 -1.39 16.98 2.24
N GLY A 326 -0.26 16.39 2.63
CA GLY A 326 1.07 16.97 2.49
C GLY A 326 1.72 16.54 1.17
N SER A 327 2.69 17.32 0.71
CA SER A 327 3.45 17.02 -0.52
C SER A 327 4.30 15.76 -0.44
N ASN A 328 4.54 15.25 0.77
CA ASN A 328 5.31 14.05 1.07
C ASN A 328 4.51 12.74 0.96
N GLY A 329 3.31 12.76 0.37
CA GLY A 329 2.47 11.57 0.24
C GLY A 329 1.98 11.07 1.60
N SER A 330 1.54 11.99 2.46
CA SER A 330 0.91 11.68 3.74
C SER A 330 -0.31 12.57 4.01
N THR A 331 -1.23 12.07 4.82
CA THR A 331 -2.28 12.86 5.44
C THR A 331 -1.68 13.65 6.60
N LEU A 332 -1.74 14.97 6.51
CA LEU A 332 -1.23 15.87 7.55
C LEU A 332 -2.20 15.93 8.72
N ASN A 333 -3.47 16.27 8.46
CA ASN A 333 -4.43 16.60 9.51
C ASN A 333 -5.83 16.13 9.13
N ILE A 334 -6.61 15.69 10.11
CA ILE A 334 -8.06 15.46 9.99
C ILE A 334 -8.77 16.16 11.14
N THR A 335 -9.85 16.89 10.83
CA THR A 335 -10.63 17.63 11.82
C THR A 335 -11.98 16.97 12.05
N PHE A 336 -12.29 16.69 13.31
CA PHE A 336 -13.54 16.08 13.76
C PHE A 336 -14.37 17.08 14.55
N GLN A 337 -15.71 17.00 14.41
CA GLN A 337 -16.65 17.64 15.33
C GLN A 337 -17.11 16.61 16.34
N THR A 338 -16.96 16.93 17.63
CA THR A 338 -17.27 16.04 18.74
C THR A 338 -18.24 16.69 19.72
N ASN A 339 -18.73 15.92 20.70
CA ASN A 339 -19.48 16.47 21.84
C ASN A 339 -18.66 17.44 22.71
N ASN A 340 -17.33 17.50 22.54
CA ASN A 340 -16.43 18.39 23.26
C ASN A 340 -15.62 19.27 22.28
N GLY A 341 -16.34 19.82 21.30
CA GLY A 341 -15.81 20.78 20.33
C GLY A 341 -15.07 20.16 19.15
N SER A 342 -14.50 21.06 18.33
CA SER A 342 -13.71 20.72 17.15
C SER A 342 -12.31 20.25 17.55
N LYS A 343 -11.83 19.16 16.93
CA LYS A 343 -10.50 18.60 17.19
C LYS A 343 -9.78 18.29 15.89
N THR A 344 -8.62 18.91 15.70
CA THR A 344 -7.73 18.66 14.57
C THR A 344 -6.61 17.75 15.04
N ILE A 345 -6.48 16.59 14.38
CA ILE A 345 -5.56 15.53 14.78
C ILE A 345 -4.52 15.32 13.66
N PRO A 346 -3.21 15.30 13.98
CA PRO A 346 -2.17 14.91 13.04
C PRO A 346 -2.41 13.49 12.48
N GLY A 347 -2.28 13.31 11.17
CA GLY A 347 -2.64 12.08 10.48
C GLY A 347 -1.80 10.88 10.89
N ASP A 348 -0.52 11.07 11.20
CA ASP A 348 0.36 10.03 11.74
C ASP A 348 -0.10 9.56 13.14
N GLN A 349 -0.47 10.49 14.01
CA GLN A 349 -1.02 10.21 15.33
C GLN A 349 -2.38 9.52 15.24
N LEU A 350 -3.27 10.02 14.39
CA LEU A 350 -4.58 9.40 14.15
C LEU A 350 -4.42 7.99 13.61
N LYS A 351 -3.57 7.76 12.62
CA LYS A 351 -3.31 6.43 12.07
C LYS A 351 -2.87 5.46 13.17
N LYS A 352 -1.96 5.89 14.05
CA LYS A 352 -1.47 5.04 15.15
C LYS A 352 -2.58 4.76 16.17
N ALA A 353 -3.30 5.78 16.64
CA ALA A 353 -4.43 5.59 17.56
C ALA A 353 -5.53 4.70 16.96
N PHE A 354 -5.88 4.94 15.68
CA PHE A 354 -6.87 4.16 14.93
C PHE A 354 -6.46 2.70 14.84
N ASN A 355 -5.23 2.41 14.41
CA ASN A 355 -4.78 1.02 14.30
C ASN A 355 -4.72 0.32 15.66
N LEU A 356 -4.34 1.03 16.72
CA LEU A 356 -4.30 0.45 18.06
C LEU A 356 -5.70 0.25 18.67
N ARG A 357 -6.70 1.06 18.34
CA ARG A 357 -7.99 1.01 19.04
C ARG A 357 -9.16 0.45 18.23
N ALA A 358 -9.18 0.63 16.90
CA ALA A 358 -10.32 0.26 16.08
C ALA A 358 -10.73 -1.23 16.26
N PRO A 359 -12.03 -1.56 16.21
CA PRO A 359 -12.51 -2.91 16.43
C PRO A 359 -12.07 -3.89 15.33
N GLY A 360 -11.98 -5.18 15.68
CA GLY A 360 -11.61 -6.26 14.76
C GLY A 360 -10.29 -5.98 14.02
N TYR A 361 -10.29 -6.23 12.70
CA TYR A 361 -9.18 -5.91 11.80
C TYR A 361 -9.34 -4.57 11.06
N VAL A 362 -10.26 -3.71 11.49
CA VAL A 362 -10.41 -2.38 10.90
C VAL A 362 -9.11 -1.58 11.10
N GLY A 363 -8.59 -1.00 10.01
CA GLY A 363 -7.28 -0.36 10.05
C GLY A 363 -6.95 0.54 8.86
N VAL A 364 -5.95 1.38 9.06
CA VAL A 364 -5.35 2.28 8.07
C VAL A 364 -4.00 1.70 7.64
N LYS A 365 -3.86 1.43 6.34
CA LYS A 365 -2.70 0.74 5.76
C LYS A 365 -1.61 1.72 5.34
N SER A 366 -1.95 2.79 4.62
CA SER A 366 -0.97 3.75 4.11
C SER A 366 -0.93 5.05 4.92
N SER A 367 0.08 5.89 4.68
CA SER A 367 0.15 7.24 5.27
C SER A 367 -0.77 8.23 4.56
N LEU A 368 -1.26 7.91 3.35
CA LEU A 368 -2.32 8.65 2.68
C LEU A 368 -3.65 7.98 2.98
N PHE A 369 -4.50 8.64 3.74
CA PHE A 369 -5.82 8.11 4.06
C PHE A 369 -6.81 9.25 4.33
N ASN A 370 -8.09 8.91 4.28
CA ASN A 370 -9.17 9.82 4.62
C ASN A 370 -10.15 9.12 5.56
N ILE A 371 -10.98 9.90 6.26
CA ILE A 371 -12.14 9.39 6.97
C ILE A 371 -13.39 9.82 6.19
N GLU A 372 -14.14 8.84 5.71
CA GLU A 372 -15.44 9.05 5.08
C GLU A 372 -16.53 9.12 6.15
N LYS A 373 -17.59 9.89 5.88
CA LYS A 373 -18.82 9.92 6.66
C LYS A 373 -20.02 9.63 5.76
N LEU A 374 -20.94 8.80 6.27
CA LEU A 374 -22.30 8.63 5.75
C LEU A 374 -23.35 9.34 6.58
#